data_AF-A0A9P3CJL7-F1
#
_entry.id   AF-A0A9P3CJL7-F1
#
_cell.length_a   1.000
_cell.length_b   1.000
_cell.length_c   1.000
_cell.angle_alpha   90.00
_cell.angle_beta   90.00
_cell.angle_gamma   90.00
#
_symmetry.space_group_name_H-M   'P 1'
#
loop_
_entity.id
_entity.type
_entity.pdbx_description
1 polymer ?
#
loop_
_entity_poly.entity_id
_entity_poly.type
_entity_poly.pdbx_seq_one_letter_code
_entity_poly.pdbx_strand_id
1 'polypeptide(L)'
;MALAEDRRIDSITEQALADLVTEYPEHVPARAAKYEEARYASIPQAVSDRRRDGKPALEQSEVVALVDWKLSHGTFRPKLKQLVQSNSPDLVRTTTISAFAKYDGKAESAKSCLTELCLLKGIGPATASLLLSVAFADSAPFFSDELFRWTFWEQGKGKGWDRPIKYTPKEYLQLFEKVQQLRQQHDWSAVNMEKAAYVLGRQTLQKNALESKDGVEEPKNSARDDGKSKKRPILEPNDRVSQPAKRTKKAVPKDQSATDEAAKSSVPSAGIRSSARIRGNTS
;
A
#
# COMPACT_ATOMS: atom_id res chain seq x y z
N MET A 1 -3.16 20.71 -17.54
CA MET A 1 -2.07 21.46 -18.21
C MET A 1 -0.94 20.50 -18.56
N ALA A 2 -0.13 20.80 -19.58
CA ALA A 2 0.98 19.96 -20.00
C ALA A 2 2.18 20.08 -19.03
N LEU A 3 2.77 18.95 -18.61
CA LEU A 3 4.10 18.93 -18.04
C LEU A 3 5.09 19.34 -19.13
N ALA A 4 6.04 20.21 -18.75
CA ALA A 4 7.20 20.51 -19.57
C ALA A 4 7.92 19.21 -19.93
N GLU A 5 8.52 19.15 -21.12
CA GLU A 5 9.11 17.90 -21.64
C GLU A 5 10.23 17.38 -20.73
N ASP A 6 11.05 18.27 -20.19
CA ASP A 6 12.10 17.97 -19.20
C ASP A 6 11.57 17.51 -17.83
N ARG A 7 10.26 17.52 -17.61
CA ARG A 7 9.60 17.04 -16.38
C ARG A 7 8.75 15.79 -16.60
N ARG A 8 8.73 15.21 -17.80
CA ARG A 8 8.07 13.92 -18.07
C ARG A 8 9.00 12.77 -17.68
N ILE A 9 8.43 11.69 -17.15
CA ILE A 9 9.22 10.57 -16.62
C ILE A 9 10.16 9.92 -17.64
N ASP A 10 9.78 9.94 -18.93
CA ASP A 10 10.56 9.34 -20.01
C ASP A 10 11.66 10.27 -20.58
N SER A 11 11.69 11.54 -20.19
CA SER A 11 12.61 12.55 -20.75
C SER A 11 13.27 13.45 -19.70
N ILE A 12 12.96 13.26 -18.43
CA ILE A 12 13.63 13.95 -17.32
C ILE A 12 15.11 13.55 -17.25
N THR A 13 15.98 14.53 -17.01
CA THR A 13 17.41 14.28 -16.82
C THR A 13 17.70 13.82 -15.39
N GLU A 14 18.83 13.14 -15.19
CA GLU A 14 19.28 12.76 -13.85
C GLU A 14 19.41 13.98 -12.91
N GLN A 15 19.97 15.08 -13.41
CA GLN A 15 20.09 16.32 -12.65
C GLN A 15 18.72 16.88 -12.26
N ALA A 16 17.77 16.96 -13.20
CA ALA A 16 16.43 17.47 -12.91
C ALA A 16 15.68 16.59 -11.91
N LEU A 17 15.90 15.26 -11.93
CA LEU A 17 15.38 14.35 -10.92
C LEU A 17 16.01 14.63 -9.55
N ALA A 18 17.34 14.78 -9.49
CA ALA A 18 18.06 15.07 -8.25
C ALA A 18 17.64 16.42 -7.63
N ASP A 19 17.42 17.44 -8.46
CA ASP A 19 16.92 18.75 -8.04
C ASP A 19 15.53 18.61 -7.40
N LEU A 20 14.61 17.88 -8.05
CA LEU A 20 13.29 17.58 -7.49
C LEU A 20 13.36 16.81 -6.16
N VAL A 21 14.28 15.86 -6.03
CA VAL A 21 14.49 15.13 -4.76
C VAL A 21 15.00 16.07 -3.66
N THR A 22 15.82 17.05 -4.02
CA THR A 22 16.34 18.07 -3.08
C THR A 22 15.24 19.05 -2.66
N GLU A 23 14.32 19.41 -3.56
CA GLU A 23 13.15 20.25 -3.28
C GLU A 23 12.10 19.55 -2.39
N TYR A 24 12.11 18.21 -2.31
CA TYR A 24 11.08 17.42 -1.62
C TYR A 24 10.71 17.92 -0.19
N PRO A 25 11.67 18.21 0.71
CA PRO A 25 11.35 18.66 2.07
C PRO A 25 10.51 19.95 2.12
N GLU A 26 10.66 20.85 1.14
CA GLU A 26 9.91 22.11 1.07
C GLU A 26 8.42 21.89 0.76
N HIS A 27 8.10 20.75 0.14
CA HIS A 27 6.74 20.40 -0.24
C HIS A 27 6.03 19.52 0.81
N VAL A 28 6.74 19.03 1.83
CA VAL A 28 6.16 18.21 2.89
C VAL A 28 5.26 19.08 3.79
N PRO A 29 3.98 18.71 3.98
CA PRO A 29 3.10 19.47 4.86
C PRO A 29 3.53 19.34 6.32
N ALA A 30 3.40 20.40 7.11
CA ALA A 30 3.82 20.42 8.53
C ALA A 30 3.25 19.25 9.37
N ARG A 31 2.03 18.80 9.07
CA ARG A 31 1.39 17.64 9.75
C ARG A 31 2.09 16.30 9.49
N ALA A 32 2.88 16.21 8.42
CA ALA A 32 3.60 15.02 8.00
C ALA A 32 5.06 15.01 8.45
N ALA A 33 5.66 16.18 8.73
CA ALA A 33 7.08 16.35 9.03
C ALA A 33 7.60 15.37 10.09
N LYS A 34 6.85 15.15 11.18
CA LYS A 34 7.24 14.22 12.26
C LYS A 34 7.31 12.73 11.88
N TYR A 35 6.78 12.35 10.71
CA TYR A 35 6.78 10.97 10.24
C TYR A 35 7.81 10.72 9.12
N GLU A 36 8.44 11.77 8.59
CA GLU A 36 9.40 11.69 7.49
C GLU A 36 10.63 10.85 7.85
N GLU A 37 11.21 11.12 9.01
CA GLU A 37 12.36 10.37 9.53
C GLU A 37 12.02 8.89 9.69
N ALA A 38 10.83 8.58 10.20
CA ALA A 38 10.35 7.20 10.31
C ALA A 38 10.25 6.52 8.94
N ARG A 39 9.63 7.18 7.97
CA ARG A 39 9.39 6.63 6.62
C ARG A 39 10.69 6.37 5.85
N TYR A 40 11.63 7.31 5.86
CA TYR A 40 12.77 7.32 4.94
C TYR A 40 14.12 6.99 5.57
N ALA A 41 14.24 7.02 6.90
CA ALA A 41 15.51 6.76 7.58
C ALA A 41 15.40 5.65 8.62
N SER A 42 14.69 5.87 9.74
CA SER A 42 14.79 4.98 10.90
C SER A 42 14.14 3.61 10.69
N ILE A 43 12.97 3.52 10.05
CA ILE A 43 12.34 2.22 9.76
C ILE A 43 13.11 1.45 8.67
N PRO A 44 13.48 2.05 7.51
CA PRO A 44 14.33 1.36 6.53
C PRO A 44 15.63 0.83 7.14
N GLN A 45 16.30 1.62 7.99
CA GLN A 45 17.52 1.20 8.68
C GLN A 45 17.23 0.03 9.64
N ALA A 46 16.19 0.11 10.47
CA ALA A 46 15.82 -0.97 11.38
C ALA A 46 15.49 -2.28 10.64
N VAL A 47 14.77 -2.20 9.51
CA VAL A 47 14.49 -3.38 8.67
C VAL A 47 15.78 -3.93 8.06
N SER A 48 16.70 -3.07 7.63
CA SER A 48 18.02 -3.46 7.11
C SER A 48 18.86 -4.17 8.18
N ASP A 49 18.88 -3.65 9.41
CA ASP A 49 19.58 -4.26 10.53
C ASP A 49 19.02 -5.66 10.81
N ARG A 50 17.69 -5.81 10.92
CA ARG A 50 17.03 -7.11 11.11
C ARG A 50 17.22 -8.05 9.92
N ARG A 51 17.41 -7.53 8.71
CA ARG A 51 17.75 -8.32 7.52
C ARG A 51 19.11 -8.99 7.67
N ARG A 52 20.10 -8.31 8.24
CA ARG A 52 21.42 -8.92 8.53
C ARG A 52 21.32 -10.07 9.53
N ASP A 53 20.33 -10.01 10.43
CA ASP A 53 20.01 -11.09 11.36
C ASP A 53 19.11 -12.19 10.75
N GLY A 54 18.88 -12.15 9.43
CA GLY A 54 18.08 -13.13 8.69
C GLY A 54 16.56 -12.99 8.86
N LYS A 55 16.07 -11.92 9.49
CA LYS A 55 14.64 -11.72 9.81
C LYS A 55 14.18 -10.30 9.43
N PRO A 56 14.21 -9.90 8.14
CA PRO A 56 13.71 -8.59 7.72
C PRO A 56 12.23 -8.49 8.07
N ALA A 57 11.88 -7.67 9.05
CA ALA A 57 10.54 -7.58 9.61
C ALA A 57 10.21 -6.14 9.97
N LEU A 58 8.92 -5.81 9.88
CA LEU A 58 8.39 -4.62 10.52
C LEU A 58 7.77 -4.99 11.86
N GLU A 59 7.91 -4.09 12.82
CA GLU A 59 7.19 -4.13 14.08
C GLU A 59 5.82 -3.44 13.95
N GLN A 60 4.86 -3.78 14.82
CA GLN A 60 3.50 -3.21 14.75
C GLN A 60 3.51 -1.68 14.84
N SER A 61 4.34 -1.11 15.71
CA SER A 61 4.48 0.33 15.87
C SER A 61 5.02 1.01 14.61
N GLU A 62 5.92 0.35 13.87
CA GLU A 62 6.49 0.83 12.62
C GLU A 62 5.42 0.83 11.52
N VAL A 63 4.59 -0.23 11.42
CA VAL A 63 3.46 -0.26 10.48
C VAL A 63 2.45 0.86 10.79
N VAL A 64 2.13 1.10 12.06
CA VAL A 64 1.24 2.20 12.47
C VAL A 64 1.85 3.56 12.08
N ALA A 65 3.14 3.77 12.31
CA ALA A 65 3.83 5.01 11.93
C ALA A 65 3.80 5.25 10.40
N LEU A 66 3.98 4.19 9.59
CA LEU A 66 3.88 4.28 8.13
C LEU A 66 2.46 4.59 7.64
N VAL A 67 1.44 4.05 8.31
CA VAL A 67 0.04 4.40 8.01
C VAL A 67 -0.26 5.84 8.41
N ASP A 68 0.24 6.30 9.55
CA ASP A 68 0.13 7.70 9.96
C ASP A 68 0.82 8.64 8.96
N TRP A 69 2.02 8.30 8.51
CA TRP A 69 2.73 8.99 7.44
C TRP A 69 1.87 9.10 6.17
N LYS A 70 1.31 7.99 5.70
CA LYS A 70 0.45 7.96 4.51
C LYS A 70 -0.79 8.84 4.67
N LEU A 71 -1.46 8.77 5.82
CA LEU A 71 -2.66 9.57 6.11
C LEU A 71 -2.35 11.06 6.30
N SER A 72 -1.12 11.40 6.68
CA SER A 72 -0.64 12.79 6.77
C SER A 72 -0.34 13.41 5.39
N HIS A 73 -0.09 12.60 4.36
CA HIS A 73 0.08 13.05 2.98
C HIS A 73 -1.24 13.11 2.21
N GLY A 74 -2.19 12.21 2.50
CA GLY A 74 -3.45 12.07 1.78
C GLY A 74 -4.70 12.49 2.56
N THR A 75 -5.81 11.84 2.21
CA THR A 75 -7.10 11.97 2.89
C THR A 75 -7.08 11.30 4.26
N PHE A 76 -7.51 12.02 5.30
CA PHE A 76 -7.61 11.49 6.64
C PHE A 76 -8.69 10.39 6.74
N ARG A 77 -8.30 9.19 7.19
CA ARG A 77 -9.20 8.02 7.32
C ARG A 77 -9.01 7.33 8.68
N PRO A 78 -9.68 7.81 9.75
CA PRO A 78 -9.43 7.36 11.12
C PRO A 78 -9.76 5.87 11.35
N LYS A 79 -10.77 5.33 10.65
CA LYS A 79 -11.13 3.90 10.73
C LYS A 79 -10.00 2.97 10.24
N LEU A 80 -9.18 3.43 9.29
CA LEU A 80 -8.07 2.64 8.76
C LEU A 80 -7.01 2.40 9.84
N LYS A 81 -6.68 3.45 10.60
CA LYS A 81 -5.68 3.38 11.67
C LYS A 81 -6.08 2.38 12.75
N GLN A 82 -7.35 2.40 13.17
CA GLN A 82 -7.86 1.47 14.20
C GLN A 82 -7.75 0.01 13.75
N LEU A 83 -8.04 -0.28 12.47
CA LEU A 83 -7.89 -1.63 11.93
C LEU A 83 -6.43 -2.09 11.96
N VAL A 84 -5.50 -1.21 11.55
CA VAL A 84 -4.05 -1.52 11.56
C VAL A 84 -3.56 -1.77 12.99
N GLN A 85 -3.96 -0.95 13.95
CA GLN A 85 -3.59 -1.11 15.36
C GLN A 85 -4.12 -2.43 15.97
N SER A 86 -5.20 -2.98 15.44
CA SER A 86 -5.79 -4.24 15.92
C SER A 86 -5.05 -5.52 15.47
N ASN A 87 -4.03 -5.40 14.62
CA ASN A 87 -3.16 -6.52 14.29
C ASN A 87 -2.24 -6.81 15.48
N SER A 88 -2.05 -8.09 15.84
CA SER A 88 -1.09 -8.45 16.88
C SER A 88 0.36 -8.25 16.40
N PRO A 89 1.31 -7.92 17.30
CA PRO A 89 2.72 -7.81 16.95
C PRO A 89 3.28 -9.05 16.25
N ASP A 90 2.94 -10.24 16.73
CA ASP A 90 3.39 -11.51 16.15
C ASP A 90 2.89 -11.73 14.72
N LEU A 91 1.64 -11.34 14.44
CA LEU A 91 1.06 -11.44 13.10
C LEU A 91 1.80 -10.49 12.14
N VAL A 92 1.99 -9.23 12.53
CA VAL A 92 2.71 -8.24 11.72
C VAL A 92 4.12 -8.74 11.39
N ARG A 93 4.86 -9.21 12.41
CA ARG A 93 6.22 -9.70 12.25
C ARG A 93 6.27 -10.93 11.33
N THR A 94 5.42 -11.93 11.57
CA THR A 94 5.40 -13.16 10.78
C THR A 94 5.02 -12.90 9.33
N THR A 95 3.98 -12.09 9.09
CA THR A 95 3.53 -11.74 7.74
C THR A 95 4.60 -10.96 6.98
N THR A 96 5.27 -10.00 7.63
CA THR A 96 6.30 -9.19 6.96
C THR A 96 7.59 -9.98 6.67
N ILE A 97 8.03 -10.85 7.59
CA ILE A 97 9.15 -11.78 7.34
C ILE A 97 8.86 -12.65 6.11
N SER A 98 7.70 -13.30 6.10
CA SER A 98 7.31 -14.21 5.02
C SER A 98 7.17 -13.49 3.68
N ALA A 99 6.56 -12.30 3.67
CA ALA A 99 6.45 -11.48 2.47
C ALA A 99 7.82 -11.03 1.97
N PHE A 100 8.65 -10.43 2.82
CA PHE A 100 9.94 -9.88 2.41
C PHE A 100 10.94 -10.96 1.96
N ALA A 101 10.83 -12.17 2.49
CA ALA A 101 11.65 -13.30 2.03
C ALA A 101 11.36 -13.73 0.58
N LYS A 102 10.17 -13.43 0.05
CA LYS A 102 9.77 -13.80 -1.32
C LYS A 102 10.25 -12.82 -2.37
N TYR A 103 10.57 -11.57 -1.99
CA TYR A 103 10.84 -10.49 -2.92
C TYR A 103 12.20 -10.65 -3.61
N ASP A 104 12.19 -10.74 -4.94
CA ASP A 104 13.39 -10.91 -5.79
C ASP A 104 13.58 -9.76 -6.81
N GLY A 105 12.82 -8.67 -6.66
CA GLY A 105 12.86 -7.54 -7.60
C GLY A 105 12.04 -7.74 -8.88
N LYS A 106 11.25 -8.82 -9.02
CA LYS A 106 10.40 -9.07 -10.19
C LYS A 106 8.91 -8.92 -9.88
N ALA A 107 8.10 -8.74 -10.92
CA ALA A 107 6.66 -8.49 -10.79
C ALA A 107 5.93 -9.61 -10.04
N GLU A 108 6.25 -10.89 -10.29
CA GLU A 108 5.59 -12.03 -9.63
C GLU A 108 5.91 -12.13 -8.13
N SER A 109 7.14 -11.81 -7.73
CA SER A 109 7.48 -11.77 -6.30
C SER A 109 6.85 -10.56 -5.63
N ALA A 110 6.85 -9.38 -6.28
CA ALA A 110 6.16 -8.20 -5.79
C ALA A 110 4.66 -8.46 -5.57
N LYS A 111 4.00 -9.11 -6.54
CA LYS A 111 2.60 -9.54 -6.45
C LYS A 111 2.37 -10.44 -5.23
N SER A 112 3.23 -11.45 -5.06
CA SER A 112 3.16 -12.40 -3.95
C SER A 112 3.33 -11.70 -2.59
N CYS A 113 4.27 -10.75 -2.50
CA CYS A 113 4.45 -9.90 -1.32
C CYS A 113 3.20 -9.09 -1.02
N LEU A 114 2.60 -8.44 -2.03
CA LEU A 114 1.38 -7.66 -1.85
C LEU A 114 0.23 -8.52 -1.36
N THR A 115 0.01 -9.69 -1.96
CA THR A 115 -1.04 -10.62 -1.54
C THR A 115 -0.91 -10.99 -0.07
N GLU A 116 0.30 -11.27 0.40
CA GLU A 116 0.56 -11.64 1.78
C GLU A 116 0.44 -10.46 2.75
N LEU A 117 0.99 -9.29 2.41
CA LEU A 117 0.87 -8.08 3.22
C LEU A 117 -0.60 -7.62 3.35
N CYS A 118 -1.42 -7.86 2.33
CA CYS A 118 -2.87 -7.57 2.37
C CYS A 118 -3.66 -8.47 3.35
N LEU A 119 -3.04 -9.51 3.94
CA LEU A 119 -3.67 -10.30 5.01
C LEU A 119 -3.79 -9.51 6.32
N LEU A 120 -2.97 -8.47 6.50
CA LEU A 120 -3.05 -7.58 7.66
C LEU A 120 -4.30 -6.69 7.57
N LYS A 121 -5.00 -6.54 8.69
CA LYS A 121 -6.21 -5.71 8.78
C LYS A 121 -5.86 -4.25 8.48
N GLY A 122 -6.65 -3.62 7.61
CA GLY A 122 -6.43 -2.22 7.21
C GLY A 122 -5.29 -2.00 6.22
N ILE A 123 -4.71 -3.08 5.67
CA ILE A 123 -3.66 -2.99 4.64
C ILE A 123 -4.24 -3.44 3.29
N GLY A 124 -4.44 -2.48 2.38
CA GLY A 124 -4.77 -2.75 0.98
C GLY A 124 -3.55 -2.63 0.07
N PRO A 125 -3.68 -2.84 -1.26
CA PRO A 125 -2.54 -2.87 -2.20
C PRO A 125 -1.62 -1.65 -2.10
N ALA A 126 -2.20 -0.45 -2.00
CA ALA A 126 -1.41 0.77 -1.85
C ALA A 126 -0.62 0.79 -0.53
N THR A 127 -1.21 0.38 0.59
CA THR A 127 -0.48 0.36 1.88
C THR A 127 0.50 -0.81 1.94
N ALA A 128 0.18 -1.97 1.35
CA ALA A 128 1.11 -3.09 1.21
C ALA A 128 2.36 -2.67 0.41
N SER A 129 2.20 -1.94 -0.68
CA SER A 129 3.34 -1.40 -1.46
C SER A 129 4.19 -0.41 -0.66
N LEU A 130 3.58 0.35 0.27
CA LEU A 130 4.33 1.23 1.18
C LEU A 130 5.24 0.40 2.08
N LEU A 131 4.71 -0.66 2.72
CA LEU A 131 5.50 -1.53 3.58
C LEU A 131 6.64 -2.20 2.80
N LEU A 132 6.37 -2.64 1.56
CA LEU A 132 7.38 -3.24 0.70
C LEU A 132 8.47 -2.24 0.30
N SER A 133 8.09 -0.99 -0.02
CA SER A 133 9.03 0.08 -0.38
C SER A 133 9.94 0.50 0.77
N VAL A 134 9.57 0.27 2.03
CA VAL A 134 10.45 0.52 3.17
C VAL A 134 11.52 -0.56 3.28
N ALA A 135 11.14 -1.81 3.04
CA ALA A 135 12.07 -2.94 3.08
C ALA A 135 13.02 -3.00 1.87
N PHE A 136 12.59 -2.42 0.74
CA PHE A 136 13.30 -2.44 -0.53
C PHE A 136 13.18 -1.07 -1.24
N ALA A 137 13.67 -0.01 -0.59
CA ALA A 137 13.53 1.39 -1.06
C ALA A 137 14.14 1.66 -2.43
N ASP A 138 15.12 0.85 -2.82
CA ASP A 138 15.75 0.93 -4.12
C ASP A 138 14.85 0.39 -5.23
N SER A 139 14.19 -0.76 -5.06
CA SER A 139 13.53 -1.48 -6.16
C SER A 139 12.01 -1.59 -6.07
N ALA A 140 11.40 -1.43 -4.90
CA ALA A 140 9.96 -1.55 -4.73
C ALA A 140 9.30 -0.16 -4.67
N PRO A 141 8.53 0.27 -5.68
CA PRO A 141 7.83 1.54 -5.62
C PRO A 141 6.68 1.51 -4.63
N PHE A 142 6.47 2.63 -3.94
CA PHE A 142 5.21 2.91 -3.25
C PHE A 142 4.14 3.29 -4.28
N PHE A 143 2.97 2.67 -4.18
CA PHE A 143 1.82 3.00 -5.03
C PHE A 143 1.11 4.28 -4.55
N SER A 144 1.79 5.42 -4.67
CA SER A 144 1.21 6.75 -4.46
C SER A 144 0.47 7.25 -5.69
N ASP A 145 -0.45 8.20 -5.46
CA ASP A 145 -1.19 8.84 -6.53
C ASP A 145 -0.25 9.59 -7.47
N GLU A 146 0.72 10.30 -6.90
CA GLU A 146 1.65 11.13 -7.64
C GLU A 146 2.59 10.29 -8.51
N LEU A 147 3.19 9.23 -7.95
CA LEU A 147 4.09 8.37 -8.72
C LEU A 147 3.33 7.66 -9.85
N PHE A 148 2.13 7.13 -9.58
CA PHE A 148 1.34 6.49 -10.62
C PHE A 148 0.95 7.47 -11.73
N ARG A 149 0.48 8.67 -11.38
CA ARG A 149 0.09 9.70 -12.35
C ARG A 149 1.25 10.21 -13.16
N TRP A 150 2.42 10.39 -12.55
CA TRP A 150 3.62 10.82 -13.25
C TRP A 150 4.14 9.74 -14.20
N THR A 151 4.15 8.49 -13.74
CA THR A 151 4.61 7.32 -14.52
C THR A 151 3.78 7.09 -15.78
N PHE A 152 2.47 7.31 -15.70
CA PHE A 152 1.54 7.16 -16.82
C PHE A 152 1.02 8.51 -17.31
N TRP A 153 1.81 9.57 -17.16
CA TRP A 153 1.35 10.90 -17.52
C TRP A 153 1.24 11.06 -19.03
N GLU A 154 0.08 11.52 -19.51
CA GLU A 154 -0.09 11.97 -20.89
C GLU A 154 -0.85 13.30 -20.92
N GLN A 155 -0.69 14.04 -22.02
CA GLN A 155 -1.51 15.23 -22.27
C GLN A 155 -2.98 14.87 -22.49
N GLY A 156 -3.86 15.56 -21.77
CA GLY A 156 -5.30 15.45 -21.91
C GLY A 156 -6.03 15.24 -20.58
N LYS A 157 -7.34 15.51 -20.60
CA LYS A 157 -8.22 15.34 -19.44
C LYS A 157 -8.29 13.87 -19.04
N GLY A 158 -8.09 13.58 -17.75
CA GLY A 158 -8.11 12.25 -17.17
C GLY A 158 -6.89 11.39 -17.51
N LYS A 159 -5.83 11.98 -18.09
CA LYS A 159 -4.63 11.26 -18.52
C LYS A 159 -3.35 11.70 -17.83
N GLY A 160 -3.36 12.88 -17.19
CA GLY A 160 -2.22 13.42 -16.44
C GLY A 160 -2.45 13.38 -14.94
N TRP A 161 -2.30 14.53 -14.28
CA TRP A 161 -2.46 14.66 -12.81
C TRP A 161 -3.90 14.44 -12.31
N ASP A 162 -4.89 14.46 -13.20
CA ASP A 162 -6.28 14.13 -12.92
C ASP A 162 -6.65 12.68 -13.31
N ARG A 163 -5.66 11.86 -13.71
CA ARG A 163 -5.88 10.44 -14.05
C ARG A 163 -6.51 9.70 -12.86
N PRO A 164 -7.63 8.97 -13.09
CA PRO A 164 -8.25 8.15 -12.05
C PRO A 164 -7.39 6.93 -11.75
N ILE A 165 -7.39 6.51 -10.48
CA ILE A 165 -6.62 5.37 -9.98
C ILE A 165 -7.60 4.42 -9.30
N LYS A 166 -7.55 3.12 -9.64
CA LYS A 166 -8.45 2.11 -9.07
C LYS A 166 -7.86 1.40 -7.86
N TYR A 167 -6.58 1.62 -7.57
CA TYR A 167 -5.83 1.02 -6.45
C TYR A 167 -5.85 -0.51 -6.46
N THR A 168 -5.76 -1.10 -7.65
CA THR A 168 -5.79 -2.55 -7.82
C THR A 168 -4.38 -3.15 -7.84
N PRO A 169 -4.20 -4.44 -7.49
CA PRO A 169 -2.92 -5.12 -7.68
C PRO A 169 -2.41 -5.06 -9.12
N LYS A 170 -3.31 -5.05 -10.11
CA LYS A 170 -2.95 -4.94 -11.52
C LYS A 170 -2.26 -3.60 -11.83
N GLU A 171 -2.85 -2.49 -11.39
CA GLU A 171 -2.24 -1.17 -11.59
C GLU A 171 -0.92 -1.03 -10.84
N TYR A 172 -0.81 -1.63 -9.65
CA TYR A 172 0.46 -1.68 -8.95
C TYR A 172 1.53 -2.40 -9.77
N LEU A 173 1.22 -3.55 -10.36
CA LEU A 173 2.20 -4.30 -11.16
C LEU A 173 2.60 -3.55 -12.43
N GLN A 174 1.68 -2.83 -13.05
CA GLN A 174 2.02 -1.95 -14.17
C GLN A 174 3.00 -0.85 -13.75
N LEU A 175 2.75 -0.21 -12.60
CA LEU A 175 3.67 0.76 -12.02
C LEU A 175 5.03 0.12 -11.71
N PHE A 176 5.02 -1.06 -11.10
CA PHE A 176 6.23 -1.81 -10.76
C PHE A 176 7.09 -2.09 -11.98
N GLU A 177 6.50 -2.62 -13.06
CA GLU A 177 7.21 -2.92 -14.30
C GLU A 177 7.83 -1.67 -14.93
N LYS A 178 7.07 -0.57 -14.99
CA LYS A 178 7.58 0.70 -15.56
C LYS A 178 8.70 1.30 -14.71
N VAL A 179 8.57 1.24 -13.38
CA VAL A 179 9.64 1.64 -12.46
C VAL A 179 10.88 0.78 -12.70
N GLN A 180 10.74 -0.55 -12.74
CA GLN A 180 11.90 -1.44 -12.97
C GLN A 180 12.59 -1.19 -14.32
N GLN A 181 11.85 -0.82 -15.37
CA GLN A 181 12.44 -0.39 -16.65
C GLN A 181 13.28 0.88 -16.48
N LEU A 182 12.75 1.90 -15.82
CA LEU A 182 13.47 3.16 -15.57
C LEU A 182 14.72 2.94 -14.71
N ARG A 183 14.63 2.06 -13.71
CA ARG A 183 15.79 1.66 -12.90
C ARG A 183 16.89 1.02 -13.73
N GLN A 184 16.53 0.11 -14.63
CA GLN A 184 17.50 -0.53 -15.54
C GLN A 184 18.13 0.45 -16.53
N GLN A 185 17.40 1.50 -16.91
CA GLN A 185 17.86 2.50 -17.88
C GLN A 185 18.74 3.58 -17.25
N HIS A 186 18.44 4.00 -16.02
CA HIS A 186 19.03 5.20 -15.42
C HIS A 186 19.64 4.98 -14.02
N ASP A 187 19.57 3.77 -13.47
CA ASP A 187 20.03 3.44 -12.11
C ASP A 187 19.38 4.28 -10.99
N TRP A 188 18.18 4.81 -11.25
CA TRP A 188 17.42 5.56 -10.26
C TRP A 188 16.81 4.62 -9.21
N SER A 189 16.74 5.07 -7.96
CA SER A 189 16.00 4.35 -6.92
C SER A 189 14.50 4.63 -7.03
N ALA A 190 13.68 3.64 -6.65
CA ALA A 190 12.22 3.78 -6.58
C ALA A 190 11.80 4.92 -5.64
N VAL A 191 12.50 5.10 -4.51
CA VAL A 191 12.25 6.18 -3.56
C VAL A 191 12.57 7.57 -4.10
N ASN A 192 13.60 7.72 -4.95
CA ASN A 192 13.89 9.01 -5.57
C ASN A 192 12.82 9.40 -6.59
N MET A 193 12.36 8.44 -7.40
CA MET A 193 11.22 8.65 -8.31
C MET A 193 9.95 9.01 -7.54
N GLU A 194 9.67 8.37 -6.40
CA GLU A 194 8.54 8.69 -5.52
C GLU A 194 8.58 10.15 -5.03
N LYS A 195 9.73 10.60 -4.52
CA LYS A 195 9.93 11.98 -4.04
C LYS A 195 9.77 13.01 -5.17
N ALA A 196 10.39 12.74 -6.32
CA ALA A 196 10.29 13.63 -7.48
C ALA A 196 8.83 13.74 -7.98
N ALA A 197 8.13 12.61 -8.09
CA ALA A 197 6.72 12.59 -8.45
C ALA A 197 5.87 13.42 -7.47
N TYR A 198 6.15 13.29 -6.17
CA TYR A 198 5.44 14.06 -5.14
C TYR A 198 5.61 15.56 -5.36
N VAL A 199 6.84 16.04 -5.55
CA VAL A 199 7.12 17.47 -5.81
C VAL A 199 6.36 17.97 -7.04
N LEU A 200 6.45 17.26 -8.17
CA LEU A 200 5.76 17.65 -9.40
C LEU A 200 4.24 17.69 -9.24
N GLY A 201 3.67 16.73 -8.51
CA GLY A 201 2.25 16.70 -8.18
C GLY A 201 1.84 17.90 -7.34
N ARG A 202 2.61 18.23 -6.30
CA ARG A 202 2.36 19.39 -5.43
C ARG A 202 2.47 20.71 -6.17
N GLN A 203 3.50 20.90 -6.99
CA GLN A 203 3.67 22.09 -7.83
C GLN A 203 2.49 22.27 -8.78
N THR A 204 2.00 21.20 -9.39
CA THR A 204 0.83 21.26 -10.27
C THR A 204 -0.43 21.66 -9.52
N LEU A 205 -0.69 21.08 -8.34
CA LEU A 205 -1.83 21.43 -7.51
C LEU A 205 -1.79 22.90 -7.05
N GLN A 206 -0.61 23.41 -6.70
CA GLN A 206 -0.42 24.81 -6.28
C GLN A 206 -0.67 25.77 -7.43
N LYS A 207 -0.14 25.50 -8.63
CA LYS A 207 -0.38 26.30 -9.84
C LYS A 207 -1.86 26.35 -10.20
N ASN A 208 -2.54 25.19 -10.24
CA ASN A 208 -3.98 25.13 -10.49
C ASN A 208 -4.78 25.95 -9.48
N ALA A 209 -4.38 25.98 -8.20
CA ALA A 209 -5.05 26.75 -7.16
C ALA A 209 -4.85 28.27 -7.30
N LEU A 210 -3.71 28.71 -7.84
CA LEU A 210 -3.45 30.14 -8.14
C LEU A 210 -4.27 30.60 -9.35
N GLU A 211 -4.26 29.83 -10.44
CA GLU A 211 -5.04 30.16 -11.65
C GLU A 211 -6.56 30.19 -11.39
N SER A 212 -7.03 29.32 -10.50
CA SER A 212 -8.43 29.32 -10.06
C SER A 212 -8.81 30.58 -9.26
N LYS A 213 -7.83 31.27 -8.65
CA LYS A 213 -8.04 32.51 -7.90
C LYS A 213 -7.92 33.75 -8.81
N ASP A 214 -7.03 33.71 -9.80
CA ASP A 214 -6.85 34.80 -10.77
C ASP A 214 -7.95 34.85 -11.85
N GLY A 215 -8.71 33.76 -12.02
CA GLY A 215 -9.85 33.67 -12.94
C GLY A 215 -11.20 34.16 -12.37
N VAL A 216 -11.22 34.82 -11.22
CA VAL A 216 -12.43 35.46 -10.68
C VAL A 216 -12.42 36.93 -11.09
N GLU A 217 -13.02 37.24 -12.25
CA GLU A 217 -13.50 38.60 -12.51
C GLU A 217 -14.45 39.02 -11.38
N GLU A 218 -14.24 40.21 -10.82
CA GLU A 218 -15.10 40.81 -9.81
C GLU A 218 -16.58 40.79 -10.28
N PRO A 219 -17.51 40.19 -9.51
CA PRO A 219 -18.91 40.39 -9.78
C PRO A 219 -19.27 41.82 -9.36
N LYS A 220 -19.61 42.64 -10.35
CA LYS A 220 -20.28 43.93 -10.12
C LYS A 220 -21.51 43.69 -9.24
N ASN A 221 -21.58 44.47 -8.16
CA ASN A 221 -22.73 44.58 -7.26
C ASN A 221 -24.05 44.76 -8.03
N SER A 222 -24.97 43.82 -7.87
CA SER A 222 -26.40 44.10 -7.93
C SER A 222 -27.16 43.15 -7.00
N ALA A 223 -28.12 43.73 -6.29
CA ALA A 223 -28.76 43.23 -5.09
C ALA A 223 -29.58 41.94 -5.23
N ARG A 224 -29.58 41.19 -4.10
CA ARG A 224 -30.62 40.33 -3.49
C ARG A 224 -31.77 39.81 -4.37
N ASP A 225 -31.90 38.48 -4.42
CA ASP A 225 -33.19 37.79 -4.19
C ASP A 225 -32.96 36.38 -3.62
N ASP A 226 -33.88 35.97 -2.74
CA ASP A 226 -33.88 34.76 -1.93
C ASP A 226 -34.23 33.50 -2.74
N GLY A 227 -33.65 32.36 -2.34
CA GLY A 227 -34.32 31.06 -2.51
C GLY A 227 -33.56 29.94 -3.22
N LYS A 228 -33.54 28.78 -2.54
CA LYS A 228 -33.21 27.41 -2.99
C LYS A 228 -31.73 27.00 -3.04
N SER A 229 -31.28 26.54 -1.87
CA SER A 229 -30.22 25.54 -1.69
C SER A 229 -30.45 24.30 -2.58
N LYS A 230 -29.64 24.13 -3.64
CA LYS A 230 -29.45 22.84 -4.31
C LYS A 230 -28.12 22.24 -3.89
N LYS A 231 -28.22 21.11 -3.19
CA LYS A 231 -27.13 20.23 -2.74
C LYS A 231 -26.17 19.91 -3.88
N ARG A 232 -24.86 20.07 -3.64
CA ARG A 232 -23.81 19.44 -4.46
C ARG A 232 -23.72 17.93 -4.15
N PRO A 233 -23.46 17.05 -5.12
CA PRO A 233 -23.38 15.61 -4.86
C PRO A 233 -22.10 15.27 -4.12
N ILE A 234 -22.24 14.62 -2.97
CA ILE A 234 -21.16 13.88 -2.31
C ILE A 234 -20.94 12.62 -3.15
N LEU A 235 -19.81 12.50 -3.83
CA LEU A 235 -19.37 11.26 -4.45
C LEU A 235 -18.69 10.41 -3.37
N GLU A 236 -19.40 9.39 -2.89
CA GLU A 236 -18.82 8.32 -2.09
C GLU A 236 -17.95 7.39 -2.95
N PRO A 237 -16.71 7.07 -2.56
CA PRO A 237 -16.00 5.93 -3.10
C PRO A 237 -16.41 4.65 -2.37
N ASN A 238 -16.93 3.72 -3.17
CA ASN A 238 -17.45 2.41 -2.83
C ASN A 238 -16.40 1.50 -2.13
N ASP A 239 -16.58 1.25 -0.84
CA ASP A 239 -15.89 0.19 -0.09
C ASP A 239 -16.50 -1.18 -0.47
N ARG A 240 -15.84 -1.94 -1.35
CA ARG A 240 -16.08 -3.39 -1.45
C ARG A 240 -14.89 -4.17 -0.91
N VAL A 241 -14.94 -4.43 0.38
CA VAL A 241 -14.24 -5.54 1.02
C VAL A 241 -14.94 -6.83 0.58
N SER A 242 -14.32 -7.59 -0.31
CA SER A 242 -14.72 -8.98 -0.54
C SER A 242 -14.20 -9.84 0.61
N GLN A 243 -15.10 -10.21 1.54
CA GLN A 243 -14.87 -11.34 2.44
C GLN A 243 -15.63 -12.59 1.93
N PRO A 244 -15.08 -13.80 2.18
CA PRO A 244 -15.63 -15.05 1.66
C PRO A 244 -16.94 -15.43 2.36
N ALA A 245 -17.84 -16.06 1.59
CA ALA A 245 -19.18 -16.44 2.02
C ALA A 245 -19.18 -17.39 3.23
N LYS A 246 -19.76 -16.94 4.35
CA LYS A 246 -20.23 -17.82 5.43
C LYS A 246 -21.57 -18.43 5.02
N ARG A 247 -21.56 -19.75 4.94
CA ARG A 247 -22.69 -20.65 4.70
C ARG A 247 -23.65 -20.60 5.90
N THR A 248 -24.84 -20.03 5.75
CA THR A 248 -25.90 -20.05 6.78
C THR A 248 -26.75 -21.30 6.65
N LYS A 249 -26.89 -22.00 7.77
CA LYS A 249 -27.83 -23.10 8.01
C LYS A 249 -29.27 -22.58 7.86
N LYS A 250 -30.12 -23.31 7.13
CA LYS A 250 -31.58 -23.23 7.26
C LYS A 250 -32.07 -24.52 7.90
N ALA A 251 -32.86 -24.35 8.96
CA ALA A 251 -33.59 -25.37 9.67
C ALA A 251 -34.80 -25.86 8.86
N VAL A 252 -35.17 -27.13 9.06
CA VAL A 252 -36.42 -27.76 8.61
C VAL A 252 -36.90 -28.68 9.76
N PRO A 253 -38.22 -28.81 10.02
CA PRO A 253 -38.76 -29.17 11.33
C PRO A 253 -38.96 -30.68 11.58
N LYS A 254 -39.16 -31.02 12.87
CA LYS A 254 -39.58 -32.34 13.42
C LYS A 254 -40.93 -32.80 12.83
N ASP A 255 -41.12 -34.11 12.60
CA ASP A 255 -41.69 -35.05 13.58
C ASP A 255 -41.80 -36.52 13.07
N GLN A 256 -41.73 -37.48 14.01
CA GLN A 256 -42.18 -38.92 14.01
C GLN A 256 -41.56 -39.91 12.98
N SER A 257 -41.26 -41.19 13.21
CA SER A 257 -41.49 -42.16 14.30
C SER A 257 -40.63 -43.44 14.04
N ALA A 258 -40.38 -44.19 15.12
CA ALA A 258 -40.30 -45.66 15.21
C ALA A 258 -39.12 -46.50 14.64
N THR A 259 -38.52 -47.24 15.59
CA THR A 259 -38.14 -48.68 15.61
C THR A 259 -36.89 -49.23 14.91
N ASP A 260 -35.99 -49.69 15.79
CA ASP A 260 -35.38 -51.02 15.87
C ASP A 260 -34.04 -51.41 15.19
N GLU A 261 -33.31 -52.17 16.03
CA GLU A 261 -32.26 -53.17 15.81
C GLU A 261 -30.80 -52.78 15.47
N ALA A 262 -29.99 -52.80 16.54
CA ALA A 262 -28.84 -53.69 16.76
C ALA A 262 -27.85 -54.00 15.61
N ALA A 263 -26.57 -53.64 15.81
CA ALA A 263 -25.45 -54.60 15.82
C ALA A 263 -24.15 -53.97 16.37
N LYS A 264 -23.42 -54.80 17.12
CA LYS A 264 -22.23 -54.53 17.93
C LYS A 264 -20.92 -54.52 17.12
N SER A 265 -19.90 -53.84 17.66
CA SER A 265 -18.51 -54.32 17.95
C SER A 265 -17.50 -53.16 17.78
N SER A 266 -17.03 -52.52 18.85
CA SER A 266 -15.97 -52.89 19.81
C SER A 266 -14.54 -52.82 19.26
N VAL A 267 -13.86 -51.73 19.60
CA VAL A 267 -12.39 -51.55 19.76
C VAL A 267 -11.85 -52.52 20.84
N PRO A 268 -10.53 -52.83 20.98
CA PRO A 268 -9.52 -51.94 21.61
C PRO A 268 -8.09 -52.06 20.99
N SER A 269 -7.22 -51.04 20.95
CA SER A 269 -6.36 -50.43 22.01
C SER A 269 -5.39 -51.36 22.75
N ALA A 270 -4.07 -51.12 22.57
CA ALA A 270 -2.91 -51.26 23.50
C ALA A 270 -1.63 -51.29 22.62
N GLY A 271 -0.49 -50.64 22.86
CA GLY A 271 0.10 -50.03 24.05
C GLY A 271 1.47 -50.68 24.34
N ILE A 272 2.52 -49.85 24.44
CA ILE A 272 3.67 -49.95 25.39
C ILE A 272 5.03 -50.60 24.95
N ARG A 273 6.13 -49.82 25.21
CA ARG A 273 7.57 -50.16 25.50
C ARG A 273 8.47 -50.68 24.34
N SER A 274 9.80 -50.54 24.31
CA SER A 274 10.88 -49.83 25.04
C SER A 274 12.23 -50.26 24.40
N SER A 275 13.28 -49.40 24.43
CA SER A 275 14.74 -49.72 24.34
C SER A 275 15.25 -50.38 23.02
N ALA A 276 16.50 -50.29 22.54
CA ALA A 276 17.81 -49.98 23.11
C ALA A 276 18.82 -49.52 22.01
N ARG A 277 20.00 -49.12 22.47
CA ARG A 277 21.20 -48.56 21.83
C ARG A 277 22.18 -49.65 21.36
N ILE A 278 22.77 -49.57 20.15
CA ILE A 278 24.09 -50.15 19.76
C ILE A 278 24.72 -49.28 18.63
N ARG A 279 25.69 -48.39 18.91
CA ARG A 279 27.14 -48.40 18.57
C ARG A 279 27.66 -49.29 17.41
N GLY A 280 28.31 -48.65 16.42
CA GLY A 280 29.72 -48.93 16.03
C GLY A 280 30.00 -49.73 14.74
N ASN A 281 30.71 -49.11 13.80
CA ASN A 281 31.95 -49.53 13.07
C ASN A 281 32.09 -48.68 11.79
N THR A 282 33.09 -47.82 11.59
CA THR A 282 34.46 -48.10 11.09
C THR A 282 34.55 -49.07 9.91
N SER A 283 34.71 -48.53 8.70
CA SER A 283 35.91 -48.65 7.87
C SER A 283 35.93 -47.50 6.88
#